data_AF-A0A1I2HFZ1-F1
#
_entry.id   AF-A0A1I2HFZ1-F1
#
_cell.length_a   1.000
_cell.length_b   1.000
_cell.length_c   1.000
_cell.angle_alpha   90.00
_cell.angle_beta   90.00
_cell.angle_gamma   90.00
#
_symmetry.space_group_name_H-M   'P 1'
#
loop_
_entity.id
_entity.type
_entity.pdbx_description
1 polymer ?
#
loop_
_entity_poly.entity_id
_entity_poly.type
_entity_poly.pdbx_seq_one_letter_code
_entity_poly.pdbx_strand_id
1 'polypeptide(L)'
;MKRFLIGGLLVALLLAGVVSSFASGSPDGLDYAAREGCTFNADDEITGGSCMLQREQDHQLGDSPLADYGIKGIDNEYLSTGLSGVAGVLLTFAIGGGLFWLIRRRPTVDGKA
;
A
#
# COMPACT_ATOMS: atom_id res chain seq x y z
N MET A 1 23.32 12.15 -7.96
CA MET A 1 22.43 10.96 -8.02
C MET A 1 22.18 10.33 -6.65
N LYS A 2 23.20 9.95 -5.85
CA LYS A 2 22.98 9.29 -4.55
C LYS A 2 22.12 10.08 -3.56
N ARG A 3 22.32 11.40 -3.47
CA ARG A 3 21.52 12.31 -2.62
C ARG A 3 20.05 12.38 -3.04
N PHE A 4 19.77 12.32 -4.35
CA PHE A 4 18.41 12.32 -4.88
C PHE A 4 17.68 11.02 -4.52
N LEU A 5 18.34 9.87 -4.64
CA LEU A 5 17.77 8.59 -4.25
C LEU A 5 17.47 8.51 -2.75
N ILE A 6 18.41 8.98 -1.91
CA ILE A 6 18.20 9.00 -0.45
C ILE A 6 17.07 9.97 -0.09
N GLY A 7 17.08 11.19 -0.67
CA GLY A 7 16.03 12.17 -0.42
C GLY A 7 14.65 11.66 -0.86
N GLY A 8 14.54 11.10 -2.07
CA GLY A 8 13.30 10.52 -2.57
C GLY A 8 12.80 9.35 -1.74
N LEU A 9 13.70 8.46 -1.28
CA LEU A 9 13.35 7.37 -0.38
C LEU A 9 12.82 7.88 0.96
N LEU A 10 13.47 8.90 1.56
CA LEU A 10 13.01 9.49 2.82
C LEU A 10 11.63 10.14 2.66
N VAL A 11 11.39 10.85 1.57
CA VAL A 11 10.06 11.42 1.27
C VAL A 11 9.03 10.31 1.10
N ALA A 12 9.35 9.24 0.36
CA ALA A 12 8.44 8.11 0.17
C ALA A 12 8.10 7.42 1.51
N LEU A 13 9.08 7.21 2.38
CA LEU A 13 8.86 6.62 3.71
C LEU A 13 8.01 7.52 4.60
N LEU A 14 8.23 8.84 4.57
CA LEU A 14 7.43 9.79 5.33
C LEU A 14 5.98 9.83 4.84
N LEU A 15 5.77 9.81 3.52
CA LEU A 15 4.43 9.77 2.93
C LEU A 15 3.71 8.45 3.28
N ALA A 16 4.39 7.32 3.12
CA ALA A 16 3.81 5.99 3.34
C ALA A 16 3.55 5.68 4.83
N GLY A 17 4.43 6.12 5.72
CA GLY A 17 4.35 5.78 7.15
C GLY A 17 3.59 6.79 8.00
N VAL A 18 3.52 8.07 7.58
CA VAL A 18 2.94 9.14 8.41
C VAL A 18 1.79 9.83 7.71
N VAL A 19 1.99 10.33 6.49
CA VAL A 19 0.97 11.16 5.82
C VAL A 19 -0.24 10.32 5.39
N SER A 20 -0.03 9.05 5.04
CA SER A 20 -1.09 8.09 4.72
C SER A 20 -2.12 7.91 5.83
N SER A 21 -1.72 8.02 7.11
CA SER A 21 -2.63 7.95 8.26
C SER A 21 -3.63 9.10 8.33
N PHE A 22 -3.39 10.17 7.57
CA PHE A 22 -4.30 11.32 7.44
C PHE A 22 -5.12 11.26 6.14
N ALA A 23 -5.14 10.11 5.44
CA ALA A 23 -6.01 9.91 4.30
C ALA A 23 -7.49 10.06 4.70
N SER A 24 -8.32 10.51 3.76
CA SER A 24 -9.75 10.68 3.99
C SER A 24 -10.40 9.33 4.27
N GLY A 25 -11.24 9.26 5.31
CA GLY A 25 -12.10 8.10 5.57
C GLY A 25 -13.40 8.09 4.74
N SER A 26 -13.61 9.07 3.85
CA SER A 26 -14.76 9.08 2.94
C SER A 26 -14.65 7.98 1.89
N PRO A 27 -15.76 7.37 1.44
CA PRO A 27 -15.73 6.38 0.36
C PRO A 27 -15.11 7.00 -0.88
N ASP A 28 -14.20 6.25 -1.51
CA ASP A 28 -13.61 6.67 -2.77
C ASP A 28 -14.61 6.52 -3.92
N GLY A 29 -14.21 6.88 -5.15
CA GLY A 29 -15.13 6.82 -6.29
C GLY A 29 -15.58 5.40 -6.63
N LEU A 30 -14.77 4.39 -6.32
CA LEU A 30 -15.10 2.99 -6.58
C LEU A 30 -16.07 2.47 -5.51
N ASP A 31 -15.79 2.73 -4.24
CA ASP A 31 -16.65 2.39 -3.12
C ASP A 31 -18.01 3.07 -3.26
N TYR A 32 -18.03 4.36 -3.64
CA TYR A 32 -19.28 5.08 -3.88
C TYR A 32 -20.10 4.39 -4.98
N ALA A 33 -19.48 4.07 -6.12
CA ALA A 33 -20.16 3.39 -7.21
C ALA A 33 -20.62 1.96 -6.83
N ALA A 34 -19.86 1.27 -5.98
CA ALA A 34 -20.21 -0.06 -5.50
C ALA A 34 -21.40 -0.05 -4.52
N ARG A 35 -21.56 1.04 -3.76
CA ARG A 35 -22.66 1.30 -2.81
C ARG A 35 -23.93 1.86 -3.47
N GLU A 36 -23.84 2.39 -4.68
CA GLU A 36 -24.97 2.96 -5.41
C GLU A 36 -26.13 1.94 -5.55
N GLY A 37 -27.33 2.33 -5.11
CA GLY A 37 -28.52 1.45 -5.10
C GLY A 37 -28.74 0.64 -3.82
N CYS A 38 -27.82 0.71 -2.84
CA CYS A 38 -28.03 0.18 -1.49
C CYS A 38 -28.48 1.27 -0.51
N THR A 39 -29.18 0.86 0.55
CA THR A 39 -29.53 1.72 1.68
C THR A 39 -28.71 1.33 2.90
N PHE A 40 -28.18 2.31 3.62
CA PHE A 40 -27.31 2.12 4.78
C PHE A 40 -27.98 2.61 6.07
N ASN A 41 -27.67 2.00 7.21
CA ASN A 41 -28.04 2.54 8.53
C ASN A 41 -27.01 3.59 9.01
N ALA A 42 -27.14 4.04 10.26
CA ALA A 42 -26.19 4.98 10.87
C ALA A 42 -24.80 4.36 11.13
N ASP A 43 -24.70 3.03 11.12
CA ASP A 43 -23.49 2.25 11.35
C ASP A 43 -22.86 1.75 10.03
N ASP A 44 -23.32 2.27 8.89
CA ASP A 44 -22.81 1.97 7.54
C ASP A 44 -23.04 0.53 7.06
N GLU A 45 -24.01 -0.17 7.63
CA GLU A 45 -24.44 -1.52 7.24
C GLU A 45 -25.58 -1.48 6.21
N ILE A 46 -25.55 -2.43 5.26
CA ILE A 46 -26.59 -2.55 4.22
C ILE A 46 -27.91 -3.02 4.85
N THR A 47 -28.94 -2.18 4.77
CA THR A 47 -30.31 -2.46 5.27
C THR A 47 -31.31 -2.81 4.16
N GLY A 48 -30.94 -2.62 2.90
CA GLY A 48 -31.82 -2.85 1.76
C GLY A 48 -31.23 -2.40 0.43
N GLY A 49 -32.04 -2.51 -0.63
CA GLY A 49 -31.64 -2.15 -1.99
C GLY A 49 -30.91 -3.27 -2.75
N SER A 50 -30.34 -2.93 -3.90
CA SER A 50 -29.53 -3.84 -4.72
C SER A 50 -28.33 -3.07 -5.26
N CYS A 51 -27.13 -3.44 -4.81
CA CYS A 51 -25.87 -2.85 -5.26
C CYS A 51 -24.77 -3.91 -5.40
N MET A 52 -23.62 -3.50 -5.95
CA MET A 52 -22.49 -4.41 -6.17
C MET A 52 -21.88 -4.89 -4.86
N LEU A 53 -21.88 -4.05 -3.82
CA LEU A 53 -21.30 -4.36 -2.50
C LEU A 53 -21.89 -5.63 -1.87
N GLN A 54 -23.14 -5.98 -2.15
CA GLN A 54 -23.78 -7.21 -1.63
C GLN A 54 -23.13 -8.51 -2.12
N ARG A 55 -22.32 -8.43 -3.18
CA ARG A 55 -21.59 -9.56 -3.76
C ARG A 55 -20.12 -9.57 -3.34
N GLU A 56 -19.72 -8.71 -2.40
CA GLU A 56 -18.40 -8.78 -1.80
C GLU A 56 -18.18 -10.16 -1.18
N GLN A 57 -17.01 -10.72 -1.44
CA GLN A 57 -16.59 -12.02 -0.94
C GLN A 57 -15.20 -11.88 -0.35
N ASP A 58 -14.93 -12.65 0.69
CA ASP A 58 -13.58 -12.75 1.24
C ASP A 58 -12.61 -13.21 0.16
N HIS A 59 -11.62 -12.36 -0.12
CA HIS A 59 -10.51 -12.73 -0.97
C HIS A 59 -9.61 -13.78 -0.28
N GLN A 60 -8.98 -14.65 -1.07
CA GLN A 60 -8.09 -15.72 -0.58
C GLN A 60 -6.88 -15.22 0.23
N LEU A 61 -6.59 -13.91 0.17
CA LEU A 61 -5.51 -13.26 0.91
C LEU A 61 -6.03 -12.48 2.13
N GLY A 62 -7.31 -12.59 2.50
CA GLY A 62 -7.86 -11.91 3.68
C GLY A 62 -7.21 -12.34 4.99
N ASP A 63 -6.72 -13.59 5.07
CA ASP A 63 -5.97 -14.07 6.23
C ASP A 63 -4.47 -13.72 6.20
N SER A 64 -4.01 -13.01 5.16
CA SER A 64 -2.62 -12.60 4.99
C SER A 64 -2.19 -11.66 6.11
N PRO A 65 -0.91 -11.71 6.55
CA PRO A 65 -0.39 -10.77 7.52
C PRO A 65 -0.40 -9.31 7.04
N LEU A 66 -0.65 -9.05 5.74
CA LEU A 66 -0.72 -7.71 5.13
C LEU A 66 -2.11 -7.37 4.53
N ALA A 67 -3.15 -8.11 4.91
CA ALA A 67 -4.52 -7.81 4.49
C ALA A 67 -4.97 -6.43 5.02
N ASP A 68 -5.90 -5.80 4.32
CA ASP A 68 -6.51 -4.51 4.69
C ASP A 68 -5.51 -3.40 4.99
N TYR A 69 -4.38 -3.43 4.28
CA TYR A 69 -3.25 -2.51 4.48
C TYR A 69 -2.68 -2.53 5.91
N GLY A 70 -2.94 -3.56 6.72
CA GLY A 70 -2.43 -3.69 8.07
C GLY A 70 -1.22 -4.62 8.20
N ILE A 71 -0.76 -4.82 9.43
CA ILE A 71 0.12 -5.91 9.85
C ILE A 71 -0.60 -6.71 10.95
N LYS A 72 -0.82 -8.00 10.69
CA LYS A 72 -1.46 -8.91 11.66
C LYS A 72 -0.70 -8.93 13.00
N GLY A 73 -1.42 -8.67 14.09
CA GLY A 73 -0.87 -8.64 15.45
C GLY A 73 -0.47 -7.25 15.96
N ILE A 74 -0.75 -6.18 15.22
CA ILE A 74 -0.62 -4.79 15.69
C ILE A 74 -2.02 -4.18 15.84
N ASP A 75 -2.44 -3.97 17.08
CA ASP A 75 -3.79 -3.47 17.41
C ASP A 75 -3.99 -1.97 17.09
N ASN A 76 -2.89 -1.21 17.00
CA ASN A 76 -2.95 0.20 16.65
C ASN A 76 -2.99 0.34 15.11
N GLU A 77 -4.17 0.65 14.59
CA GLU A 77 -4.44 0.78 13.17
C GLU A 77 -3.50 1.77 12.47
N TYR A 78 -3.25 2.95 13.05
CA TYR A 78 -2.31 3.93 12.48
C TYR A 78 -0.89 3.38 12.35
N LEU A 79 -0.42 2.67 13.39
CA LEU A 79 0.91 2.08 13.39
C LEU A 79 0.98 0.89 12.42
N SER A 80 -0.06 0.07 12.39
CA SER A 80 -0.21 -1.10 11.53
C SER A 80 -0.16 -0.71 10.05
N THR A 81 -0.98 0.28 9.67
CA THR A 81 -1.06 0.81 8.30
C THR A 81 0.20 1.58 7.89
N GLY A 82 0.80 2.34 8.81
CA GLY A 82 2.07 3.02 8.52
C GLY A 82 3.22 2.03 8.27
N LEU A 83 3.30 0.96 9.06
CA LEU A 83 4.36 -0.05 8.92
C LEU A 83 4.19 -0.89 7.66
N SER A 84 2.96 -1.25 7.28
CA SER A 84 2.70 -1.98 6.03
C SER A 84 3.12 -1.14 4.81
N GLY A 85 2.83 0.16 4.83
CA GLY A 85 3.25 1.12 3.81
C GLY A 85 4.78 1.24 3.72
N VAL A 86 5.46 1.39 4.85
CA VAL A 86 6.94 1.40 4.91
C VAL A 86 7.52 0.09 4.36
N ALA A 87 6.97 -1.06 4.75
CA ALA A 87 7.42 -2.35 4.25
C ALA A 87 7.26 -2.46 2.72
N GLY A 88 6.14 -1.99 2.16
CA GLY A 88 5.90 -1.94 0.72
C GLY A 88 6.92 -1.08 -0.03
N VAL A 89 7.24 0.11 0.50
CA VAL A 89 8.26 1.00 -0.08
C VAL A 89 9.63 0.32 -0.10
N LEU A 90 10.05 -0.26 1.03
CA LEU A 90 11.34 -0.93 1.15
C LEU A 90 11.43 -2.15 0.21
N LEU A 91 10.37 -2.94 0.12
CA LEU A 91 10.30 -4.10 -0.78
C LEU A 91 10.44 -3.67 -2.24
N THR A 92 9.74 -2.62 -2.66
CA THR A 92 9.82 -2.09 -4.03
C THR A 92 11.22 -1.59 -4.36
N PHE A 93 11.86 -0.85 -3.45
CA PHE A 93 13.24 -0.38 -3.61
C PHE A 93 14.24 -1.53 -3.66
N ALA A 94 14.05 -2.57 -2.84
CA ALA A 94 14.90 -3.75 -2.84
C ALA A 94 14.83 -4.50 -4.18
N ILE A 95 13.61 -4.74 -4.68
CA ILE A 95 13.40 -5.44 -5.96
C ILE A 95 13.91 -4.60 -7.12
N GLY A 96 13.51 -3.34 -7.22
CA GLY A 96 13.93 -2.45 -8.31
C GLY A 96 15.43 -2.20 -8.32
N GLY A 97 16.02 -1.94 -7.15
CA GLY A 97 17.46 -1.75 -6.98
C GLY A 97 18.25 -3.03 -7.26
N GLY A 98 17.77 -4.18 -6.79
CA GLY A 98 18.37 -5.49 -7.04
C GLY A 98 18.35 -5.85 -8.52
N LEU A 99 17.21 -5.65 -9.20
CA LEU A 99 17.08 -5.88 -10.63
C LEU A 99 18.00 -4.97 -11.44
N PHE A 100 18.04 -3.68 -11.11
CA PHE A 100 18.96 -2.74 -11.74
C PHE A 100 20.42 -3.16 -11.55
N TRP A 101 20.80 -3.58 -10.34
CA TRP A 101 22.16 -4.06 -10.06
C TRP A 101 22.51 -5.31 -10.86
N LEU A 102 21.57 -6.23 -11.03
CA LEU A 102 21.74 -7.46 -11.81
C LEU A 102 21.94 -7.17 -13.31
N ILE A 103 21.16 -6.25 -13.88
CA ILE A 103 21.16 -5.93 -15.32
C ILE A 103 22.26 -4.93 -15.69
N ARG A 104 22.75 -4.16 -14.72
CA ARG A 104 23.81 -3.16 -14.93
C ARG A 104 25.04 -3.80 -15.58
N ARG A 105 25.42 -3.29 -16.75
CA ARG A 105 26.70 -3.63 -17.39
C ARG A 105 27.85 -3.26 -16.44
N ARG A 106 28.69 -4.25 -16.11
CA ARG A 106 29.91 -4.00 -15.33
C ARG A 106 30.90 -3.28 -16.24
N PRO A 107 31.54 -2.17 -15.80
CA PRO A 107 32.65 -1.60 -16.55
C PRO A 107 33.77 -2.65 -16.62
N THR A 108 34.23 -2.96 -17.82
CA THR A 108 35.46 -3.72 -18.03
C THR A 108 36.58 -2.93 -17.37
N VAL A 109 37.24 -3.55 -16.39
CA VAL A 109 38.49 -3.04 -15.86
C VAL A 109 39.49 -3.15 -17.00
N ASP A 110 39.70 -2.05 -17.72
CA ASP A 110 40.72 -1.98 -18.75
C ASP A 110 42.05 -1.97 -18.01
N GLY A 111 42.65 -3.16 -17.88
CA GLY A 111 43.93 -3.36 -17.25
C GLY A 111 45.00 -2.68 -18.07
N LYS A 112 45.34 -1.44 -17.71
CA LYS A 112 46.64 -0.89 -18.05
C LYS A 112 47.67 -1.46 -17.08
N ALA A 113 48.38 -2.48 -17.57
CA ALA A 113 49.72 -2.81 -17.12
C ALA A 113 50.68 -1.65 -17.41
#